data_AF-A0A518C8X9-F1
#
_entry.id   AF-A0A518C8X9-F1
#
_cell.length_a   1.000
_cell.length_b   1.000
_cell.length_c   1.000
_cell.angle_alpha   90.00
_cell.angle_beta   90.00
_cell.angle_gamma   90.00
#
_symmetry.space_group_name_H-M   'P 1'
#
loop_
_entity.id
_entity.type
_entity.pdbx_description
1 polymer ?
#
loop_
_entity_poly.entity_id
_entity_poly.type
_entity_poly.pdbx_seq_one_letter_code
_entity_poly.pdbx_strand_id
1 'polypeptide(L)'
;MRFVESILMNAYIISLLDSPRTKPAFQRLSAAFPDFHWLISPGVRLEPQRVTYEDMQELECYWNWEKVHNGYPVRAVGCRLAGLQALTLGVQNARVNDQDFFAVFEDDAVPVADAAARLGRLLESGDGDWDCLWLDETQLRAAKGEDGRLYGARLTTGYVIRTCYAEDILPRLAQASCELDVWLEREMKSGRKFYSDQIVYQETGVSEINGSMRWSGRANSRSSFRGS
;
A
#
# COMPACT_ATOMS: atom_id res chain seq x y z
N MET A 1 -25.30 25.45 13.51
CA MET A 1 -24.10 24.59 13.62
C MET A 1 -24.53 23.17 13.31
N ARG A 2 -24.31 22.69 12.08
CA ARG A 2 -24.60 21.29 11.74
C ARG A 2 -23.41 20.49 12.27
N PHE A 3 -23.66 19.56 13.20
CA PHE A 3 -22.71 18.51 13.52
C PHE A 3 -22.47 17.77 12.20
N VAL A 4 -21.28 17.90 11.64
CA VAL A 4 -20.82 16.98 10.59
C VAL A 4 -20.67 15.66 11.34
N GLU A 5 -21.61 14.74 11.14
CA GLU A 5 -21.38 13.35 11.50
C GLU A 5 -20.07 12.96 10.83
N SER A 6 -19.04 12.64 11.61
CA SER A 6 -17.76 12.22 11.05
C SER A 6 -18.05 10.94 10.27
N ILE A 7 -18.10 11.05 8.94
CA ILE A 7 -18.19 9.86 8.09
C ILE A 7 -16.86 9.13 8.31
N LEU A 8 -16.90 8.07 9.11
CA LEU A 8 -15.76 7.18 9.36
C LEU A 8 -15.31 6.61 8.01
N MET A 9 -14.17 7.06 7.49
CA MET A 9 -13.62 6.54 6.23
C MET A 9 -13.26 5.05 6.41
N ASN A 10 -13.61 4.20 5.44
CA ASN A 10 -13.11 2.83 5.43
C ASN A 10 -11.63 2.79 5.05
N ALA A 11 -10.84 2.01 5.80
CA ALA A 11 -9.42 1.81 5.55
C ALA A 11 -9.06 0.32 5.55
N TYR A 12 -8.23 -0.08 4.60
CA TYR A 12 -7.87 -1.47 4.35
C TYR A 12 -6.39 -1.70 4.63
N ILE A 13 -6.08 -2.70 5.45
CA ILE A 13 -4.70 -3.18 5.63
C ILE A 13 -4.53 -4.43 4.79
N ILE A 14 -3.68 -4.36 3.77
CA ILE A 14 -3.25 -5.51 3.00
C ILE A 14 -2.26 -6.30 3.85
N SER A 15 -2.61 -7.54 4.19
CA SER A 15 -1.73 -8.42 4.94
C SER A 15 -2.00 -9.88 4.62
N LEU A 16 -0.95 -10.71 4.58
CA LEU A 16 -1.13 -12.17 4.47
C LEU A 16 -1.88 -12.69 5.70
N LEU A 17 -2.71 -13.73 5.50
CA LEU A 17 -3.58 -14.29 6.54
C LEU A 17 -2.83 -14.63 7.84
N ASP A 18 -1.64 -15.19 7.72
CA ASP A 18 -0.79 -15.61 8.84
C ASP A 18 0.39 -14.65 9.11
N SER A 19 0.36 -13.43 8.57
CA SER A 19 1.42 -12.45 8.78
C SER A 19 1.48 -12.08 10.28
N PRO A 20 2.64 -12.23 10.96
CA PRO A 20 2.83 -11.76 12.33
C PRO A 20 2.75 -10.23 12.43
N ARG A 21 2.79 -9.50 11.31
CA ARG A 21 2.73 -8.04 11.26
C ARG A 21 1.30 -7.51 11.29
N THR A 22 0.29 -8.30 10.92
CA THR A 22 -1.11 -7.86 10.81
C THR A 22 -1.61 -7.18 12.09
N LYS A 23 -1.43 -7.83 13.25
CA LYS A 23 -1.92 -7.30 14.53
C LYS A 23 -1.16 -6.03 14.96
N PRO A 24 0.19 -6.01 14.97
CA PRO A 24 0.95 -4.78 15.21
C PRO A 24 0.58 -3.63 14.27
N ALA A 25 0.42 -3.90 12.97
CA ALA A 25 0.05 -2.91 11.96
C ALA A 25 -1.34 -2.32 12.25
N PHE A 26 -2.34 -3.18 12.50
CA PHE A 26 -3.68 -2.75 12.86
C PHE A 26 -3.67 -1.87 14.10
N GLN A 27 -2.98 -2.28 15.17
CA GLN A 27 -2.87 -1.50 16.42
C GLN A 27 -2.23 -0.13 16.20
N ARG A 28 -1.11 -0.08 15.47
CA ARG A 28 -0.38 1.16 15.18
C ARG A 28 -1.19 2.11 14.31
N LEU A 29 -1.79 1.60 13.23
CA LEU A 29 -2.56 2.41 12.29
C LEU A 29 -3.88 2.90 12.90
N SER A 30 -4.60 2.06 13.63
CA SER A 30 -5.83 2.47 14.33
C SER A 30 -5.58 3.47 15.46
N ALA A 31 -4.42 3.41 16.13
CA ALA A 31 -4.02 4.43 17.09
C ALA A 31 -3.70 5.77 16.41
N ALA A 32 -3.10 5.74 15.23
CA ALA A 32 -2.74 6.96 14.48
C ALA A 32 -3.95 7.60 13.77
N PHE A 33 -4.90 6.80 13.27
CA PHE A 33 -6.11 7.26 12.60
C PHE A 33 -7.35 6.65 13.29
N PRO A 34 -7.78 7.24 14.43
CA PRO A 34 -8.89 6.71 15.24
C PRO A 34 -10.25 6.85 14.54
N ASP A 35 -10.37 7.77 13.58
CA ASP A 35 -11.61 8.07 12.86
C ASP A 35 -11.81 7.19 11.62
N PHE A 36 -10.99 6.14 11.44
CA PHE A 36 -11.15 5.19 10.34
C PHE A 36 -11.84 3.92 10.81
N HIS A 37 -12.67 3.37 9.93
CA HIS A 37 -13.18 2.02 10.09
C HIS A 37 -12.23 1.04 9.39
N TRP A 38 -11.52 0.25 10.19
CA TRP A 38 -10.44 -0.62 9.73
C TRP A 38 -10.90 -2.01 9.34
N LEU A 39 -10.50 -2.45 8.15
CA LEU A 39 -10.73 -3.79 7.61
C LEU A 39 -9.40 -4.43 7.22
N ILE A 40 -9.25 -5.73 7.45
CA ILE A 40 -8.11 -6.49 6.92
C ILE A 40 -8.49 -6.99 5.53
N SER A 41 -7.73 -6.58 4.51
CA SER A 41 -7.79 -7.15 3.17
C SER A 41 -6.76 -8.27 3.07
N PRO A 42 -7.17 -9.53 2.88
CA PRO A 42 -6.22 -10.63 2.84
C PRO A 42 -5.31 -10.49 1.61
N GLY A 43 -4.00 -10.55 1.84
CA GLY A 43 -3.00 -10.63 0.78
C GLY A 43 -3.08 -11.97 0.05
N VAL A 44 -2.50 -12.01 -1.15
CA VAL A 44 -2.60 -13.18 -2.04
C VAL A 44 -1.28 -13.91 -2.10
N ARG A 45 -1.28 -15.18 -1.69
CA ARG A 45 -0.15 -16.10 -1.89
C ARG A 45 -0.47 -17.02 -3.07
N LEU A 46 0.42 -17.03 -4.06
CA LEU A 46 0.30 -17.88 -5.24
C LEU A 46 1.31 -19.00 -5.20
N GLU A 47 0.88 -20.18 -5.64
CA GLU A 47 1.78 -21.26 -5.98
C GLU A 47 2.39 -21.00 -7.37
N PRO A 48 3.69 -21.23 -7.60
CA PRO A 48 4.36 -20.91 -8.86
C PRO A 48 3.66 -21.52 -10.09
N GLN A 49 3.06 -22.70 -9.97
CA GLN A 49 2.40 -23.41 -11.07
C GLN A 49 1.07 -22.77 -11.49
N ARG A 50 0.55 -21.81 -10.72
CA ARG A 50 -0.71 -21.11 -11.01
C ARG A 50 -0.51 -19.77 -11.71
N VAL A 51 0.73 -19.31 -11.87
CA VAL A 51 1.06 -18.04 -12.54
C VAL A 51 1.31 -18.32 -14.01
N THR A 52 0.58 -17.63 -14.88
CA THR A 52 0.74 -17.76 -16.34
C THR A 52 1.80 -16.80 -16.88
N TYR A 53 2.24 -16.99 -18.13
CA TYR A 53 3.14 -16.03 -18.79
C TYR A 53 2.46 -14.67 -18.94
N GLU A 54 1.17 -14.66 -19.28
CA GLU A 54 0.36 -13.48 -19.45
C GLU A 54 0.28 -12.65 -18.15
N ASP A 55 0.28 -13.30 -16.99
CA ASP A 55 0.29 -12.62 -15.69
C ASP A 55 1.59 -11.87 -15.41
N MET A 56 2.70 -12.29 -16.02
CA MET A 56 4.05 -11.88 -15.65
C MET A 56 4.83 -11.12 -16.74
N GLN A 57 4.36 -11.12 -17.99
CA GLN A 57 5.13 -10.66 -19.16
C GLN A 57 5.69 -9.21 -19.10
N GLU A 58 5.14 -8.32 -18.27
CA GLU A 58 5.63 -6.93 -18.11
C GLU A 58 6.30 -6.67 -16.76
N LEU A 59 6.59 -7.71 -15.97
CA LEU A 59 7.28 -7.55 -14.68
C LEU A 59 8.70 -7.01 -14.88
N GLU A 60 9.04 -5.96 -14.13
CA GLU A 60 10.36 -5.34 -14.26
C GLU A 60 11.50 -6.22 -13.73
N CYS A 61 11.17 -7.22 -12.91
CA CYS A 61 12.16 -8.16 -12.41
C CYS A 61 12.92 -8.92 -13.50
N TYR A 62 12.39 -9.01 -14.73
CA TYR A 62 13.10 -9.68 -15.81
C TYR A 62 14.40 -8.98 -16.23
N TRP A 63 14.61 -7.73 -15.82
CA TRP A 63 15.91 -7.06 -15.97
C TRP A 63 16.87 -7.34 -14.80
N ASN A 64 16.48 -8.17 -13.82
CA ASN A 64 17.27 -8.52 -12.64
C ASN A 64 17.29 -10.04 -12.42
N TRP A 65 18.39 -10.68 -12.79
CA TRP A 65 18.60 -12.13 -12.66
C TRP A 65 18.30 -12.66 -11.25
N GLU A 66 18.80 -12.00 -10.20
CA GLU A 66 18.60 -12.45 -8.83
C GLU A 66 17.11 -12.49 -8.45
N LYS A 67 16.34 -11.48 -8.84
CA LYS A 67 14.90 -11.44 -8.59
C LYS A 67 14.16 -12.57 -9.32
N VAL A 68 14.47 -12.80 -10.60
CA VAL A 68 13.84 -13.87 -11.39
C VAL A 68 14.03 -15.24 -10.71
N HIS A 69 15.22 -15.51 -10.21
CA HIS A 69 15.57 -16.80 -9.62
C HIS A 69 15.23 -16.95 -8.13
N ASN A 70 14.89 -15.86 -7.42
CA ASN A 70 14.49 -15.93 -6.01
C ASN A 70 12.98 -16.04 -5.79
N GLY A 71 12.20 -16.30 -6.85
CA GLY A 71 10.73 -16.43 -6.78
C GLY A 71 9.99 -15.10 -6.71
N TYR A 72 10.65 -13.97 -7.00
CA TYR A 72 10.01 -12.66 -7.03
C TYR A 72 8.81 -12.57 -7.98
N PRO A 73 8.82 -13.15 -9.22
CA PRO A 73 7.70 -12.99 -10.14
C PRO A 73 6.35 -13.39 -9.54
N VAL A 74 6.32 -14.53 -8.84
CA VAL A 74 5.11 -15.05 -8.18
C VAL A 74 4.64 -14.11 -7.07
N ARG A 75 5.57 -13.53 -6.31
CA ARG A 75 5.26 -12.58 -5.22
C ARG A 75 4.74 -11.25 -5.77
N ALA A 76 5.34 -10.75 -6.85
CA ALA A 76 4.90 -9.54 -7.54
C ALA A 76 3.47 -9.67 -8.08
N VAL A 77 3.12 -10.81 -8.67
CA VAL A 77 1.73 -11.10 -9.07
C VAL A 77 0.81 -11.16 -7.84
N GLY A 78 1.26 -11.79 -6.75
CA GLY A 78 0.55 -11.79 -5.47
C GLY A 78 0.26 -10.37 -4.93
N CYS A 79 1.25 -9.48 -4.93
CA CYS A 79 1.10 -8.06 -4.59
C CYS A 79 0.02 -7.38 -5.44
N ARG A 80 0.08 -7.55 -6.77
CA ARG A 80 -0.91 -6.98 -7.69
C ARG A 80 -2.31 -7.46 -7.36
N LEU A 81 -2.51 -8.77 -7.19
CA LEU A 81 -3.81 -9.35 -6.87
C LEU A 81 -4.33 -8.89 -5.50
N ALA A 82 -3.45 -8.75 -4.51
CA ALA A 82 -3.82 -8.21 -3.20
C ALA A 82 -4.30 -6.75 -3.29
N GLY A 83 -3.61 -5.92 -4.08
CA GLY A 83 -4.05 -4.55 -4.37
C GLY A 83 -5.38 -4.51 -5.11
N LEU A 84 -5.55 -5.33 -6.15
CA LEU A 84 -6.81 -5.45 -6.89
C LEU A 84 -7.98 -5.85 -5.98
N GLN A 85 -7.74 -6.80 -5.06
CA GLN A 85 -8.74 -7.23 -4.09
C GLN A 85 -9.08 -6.11 -3.10
N ALA A 86 -8.09 -5.40 -2.58
CA ALA A 86 -8.31 -4.26 -1.67
C ALA A 86 -9.13 -3.15 -2.33
N LEU A 87 -8.79 -2.79 -3.58
CA LEU A 87 -9.54 -1.79 -4.35
C LEU A 87 -10.98 -2.25 -4.64
N THR A 88 -11.17 -3.53 -4.98
CA THR A 88 -12.50 -4.09 -5.26
C THR A 88 -13.39 -4.04 -4.02
N LEU A 89 -12.87 -4.48 -2.86
CA LEU A 89 -13.57 -4.41 -1.58
C LEU A 89 -13.80 -2.96 -1.13
N GLY A 90 -12.83 -2.09 -1.41
CA GLY A 90 -12.89 -0.65 -1.18
C GLY A 90 -14.08 -0.01 -1.89
N VAL A 91 -14.16 -0.20 -3.21
CA VAL A 91 -15.27 0.29 -4.04
C VAL A 91 -16.60 -0.25 -3.55
N GLN A 92 -16.71 -1.56 -3.30
CA GLN A 92 -17.95 -2.18 -2.84
C GLN A 92 -18.47 -1.55 -1.54
N ASN A 93 -17.62 -1.44 -0.53
CA ASN A 93 -18.02 -0.87 0.76
C ASN A 93 -18.23 0.64 0.67
N ALA A 94 -17.41 1.36 -0.11
CA ALA A 94 -17.58 2.79 -0.30
C ALA A 94 -18.93 3.09 -0.96
N ARG A 95 -19.38 2.28 -1.91
CA ARG A 95 -20.72 2.41 -2.53
C ARG A 95 -21.85 2.12 -1.57
N VAL A 96 -21.71 1.11 -0.72
CA VAL A 96 -22.73 0.79 0.30
C VAL A 96 -22.85 1.89 1.35
N ASN A 97 -21.73 2.55 1.68
CA ASN A 97 -21.66 3.56 2.74
C ASN A 97 -21.64 5.01 2.22
N ASP A 98 -21.87 5.22 0.92
CA ASP A 98 -21.83 6.53 0.25
C ASP A 98 -20.55 7.35 0.55
N GLN A 99 -19.38 6.69 0.42
CA GLN A 99 -18.06 7.28 0.65
C GLN A 99 -17.40 7.69 -0.66
N ASP A 100 -16.95 8.94 -0.73
CA ASP A 100 -16.24 9.49 -1.89
C ASP A 100 -14.84 8.90 -2.10
N PHE A 101 -14.24 8.38 -1.03
CA PHE A 101 -12.89 7.83 -1.03
C PHE A 101 -12.69 6.84 0.12
N PHE A 102 -11.65 6.01 -0.01
CA PHE A 102 -11.22 5.06 1.00
C PHE A 102 -9.68 4.96 1.01
N ALA A 103 -9.12 4.42 2.09
CA ALA A 103 -7.67 4.29 2.25
C ALA A 103 -7.20 2.83 2.15
N VAL A 104 -5.99 2.63 1.63
CA VAL A 104 -5.33 1.32 1.57
C VAL A 104 -3.92 1.47 2.12
N PHE A 105 -3.51 0.54 2.97
CA PHE A 105 -2.20 0.48 3.60
C PHE A 105 -1.63 -0.92 3.49
N GLU A 106 -0.30 -1.04 3.41
CA GLU A 106 0.41 -2.30 3.64
C GLU A 106 0.67 -2.52 5.14
N ASP A 107 0.86 -3.77 5.56
CA ASP A 107 1.09 -4.14 6.97
C ASP A 107 2.46 -3.68 7.53
N ASP A 108 3.34 -3.12 6.70
CA ASP A 108 4.57 -2.44 7.09
C ASP A 108 4.47 -0.90 7.11
N ALA A 109 3.27 -0.35 6.93
CA ALA A 109 3.05 1.09 7.00
C ALA A 109 3.26 1.63 8.43
N VAL A 110 4.14 2.61 8.57
CA VAL A 110 4.41 3.31 9.83
C VAL A 110 4.03 4.78 9.70
N PRO A 111 3.03 5.26 10.46
CA PRO A 111 2.62 6.65 10.42
C PRO A 111 3.67 7.57 11.06
N VAL A 112 3.83 8.77 10.51
CA VAL A 112 4.57 9.85 11.15
C VAL A 112 3.79 10.43 12.34
N ALA A 113 4.46 11.15 13.23
CA ALA A 113 3.86 11.63 14.49
C ALA A 113 2.59 12.49 14.32
N ASP A 114 2.45 13.21 13.20
CA ASP A 114 1.32 14.09 12.88
C ASP A 114 0.48 13.59 11.68
N ALA A 115 0.54 12.29 11.39
CA ALA A 115 -0.06 11.68 10.20
C ALA A 115 -1.55 12.00 10.02
N ALA A 116 -2.38 11.83 11.06
CA ALA A 116 -3.82 12.13 10.96
C ALA A 116 -4.12 13.61 10.71
N ALA A 117 -3.40 14.51 11.38
CA ALA A 117 -3.60 15.94 11.20
C ALA A 117 -3.21 16.39 9.78
N ARG A 118 -2.13 15.82 9.21
CA ARG A 118 -1.71 16.11 7.84
C ARG A 118 -2.69 15.53 6.81
N LEU A 119 -3.12 14.29 7.00
CA LEU A 119 -4.09 13.66 6.11
C LEU A 119 -5.43 14.39 6.15
N GLY A 120 -5.92 14.77 7.34
CA GLY A 120 -7.14 15.59 7.48
C GLY A 120 -7.04 16.90 6.71
N ARG A 121 -5.90 17.62 6.83
CA ARG A 121 -5.66 18.83 6.02
C ARG A 121 -5.72 18.54 4.53
N LEU A 122 -5.08 17.49 4.02
CA LEU A 122 -5.10 17.17 2.59
C LEU A 122 -6.50 16.82 2.07
N LEU A 123 -7.29 16.12 2.89
CA LEU A 123 -8.68 15.80 2.57
C LEU A 123 -9.56 17.06 2.56
N GLU A 124 -9.25 18.07 3.37
CA GLU A 124 -9.95 19.36 3.45
C GLU A 124 -9.41 20.41 2.44
N SER A 125 -8.13 20.37 2.07
CA SER A 125 -7.39 21.48 1.43
C SER A 125 -7.23 21.38 -0.08
N GLY A 126 -7.70 20.31 -0.71
CA GLY A 126 -7.95 20.34 -2.15
C GLY A 126 -9.39 20.75 -2.36
N ASP A 127 -9.71 21.50 -3.42
CA ASP A 127 -11.10 21.70 -3.90
C ASP A 127 -11.79 20.37 -4.33
N GLY A 128 -11.39 19.23 -3.75
CA GLY A 128 -11.74 17.88 -4.14
C GLY A 128 -11.00 17.38 -5.38
N ASP A 129 -10.11 18.16 -5.98
CA ASP A 129 -9.62 17.88 -7.32
C ASP A 129 -8.36 16.99 -7.38
N TRP A 130 -8.44 15.82 -6.74
CA TRP A 130 -7.41 14.77 -6.78
C TRP A 130 -8.04 13.41 -7.04
N ASP A 131 -7.35 12.51 -7.72
CA ASP A 131 -7.81 11.13 -7.99
C ASP A 131 -7.28 10.17 -6.91
N CYS A 132 -6.04 10.39 -6.47
CA CYS A 132 -5.35 9.57 -5.48
C CYS A 132 -4.35 10.41 -4.67
N LEU A 133 -4.35 10.24 -3.35
CA LEU A 133 -3.34 10.77 -2.43
C LEU A 133 -2.35 9.66 -2.09
N TRP A 134 -1.10 9.85 -2.50
CA TRP A 134 0.00 8.97 -2.19
C TRP A 134 0.62 9.34 -0.84
N LEU A 135 0.74 8.37 0.07
CA LEU A 135 1.07 8.66 1.47
C LEU A 135 2.53 8.38 1.85
N ASP A 136 3.34 7.85 0.92
CA ASP A 136 4.76 7.53 1.13
C ASP A 136 5.66 8.17 0.07
N GLU A 137 6.54 9.09 0.48
CA GLU A 137 7.46 9.82 -0.40
C GLU A 137 8.90 9.28 -0.36
N THR A 138 9.15 8.12 0.25
CA THR A 138 10.50 7.57 0.39
C THR A 138 11.12 7.13 -0.94
N GLN A 139 10.31 6.72 -1.92
CA GLN A 139 10.75 6.27 -3.25
C GLN A 139 10.09 7.04 -4.40
N LEU A 140 10.15 8.37 -4.34
CA LEU A 140 9.79 9.23 -5.46
C LEU A 140 10.79 9.05 -6.62
N ARG A 141 10.27 8.92 -7.84
CA ARG A 141 11.07 8.88 -9.09
C ARG A 141 11.18 10.23 -9.77
N ALA A 142 10.30 11.17 -9.41
CA ALA A 142 10.29 12.52 -9.90
C ALA A 142 10.03 13.50 -8.74
N ALA A 143 10.52 14.73 -8.89
CA ALA A 143 10.12 15.80 -7.99
C ALA A 143 8.61 16.08 -8.13
N LYS A 144 8.00 16.54 -7.04
CA LYS A 144 6.60 17.00 -7.07
C LYS A 144 6.47 18.24 -7.94
N GLY A 145 5.34 18.38 -8.60
CA GLY A 145 4.96 19.64 -9.24
C GLY A 145 4.86 20.76 -8.21
N GLU A 146 4.92 22.01 -8.67
CA GLU A 146 4.74 23.19 -7.80
C GLU A 146 3.36 23.21 -7.13
N ASP A 147 2.38 22.55 -7.75
CA ASP A 147 1.03 22.35 -7.25
C ASP A 147 0.91 21.14 -6.30
N GLY A 148 2.00 20.41 -6.04
CA GLY A 148 1.99 19.19 -5.22
C GLY A 148 1.64 17.91 -5.97
N ARG A 149 1.47 17.97 -7.31
CA ARG A 149 1.19 16.78 -8.12
C ARG A 149 2.38 15.83 -8.16
N LEU A 150 2.05 14.54 -8.15
CA LEU A 150 2.98 13.44 -8.22
C LEU A 150 3.07 12.90 -9.66
N TYR A 151 4.29 12.81 -10.19
CA TYR A 151 4.58 12.32 -11.55
C TYR A 151 5.28 10.95 -11.58
N GLY A 152 5.59 10.37 -10.42
CA GLY A 152 6.12 9.01 -10.32
C GLY A 152 6.62 8.63 -8.93
N ALA A 153 6.13 7.50 -8.41
CA ALA A 153 6.56 6.86 -7.16
C ALA A 153 6.54 5.34 -7.32
N ARG A 154 7.35 4.63 -6.52
CA ARG A 154 7.54 3.16 -6.64
C ARG A 154 7.28 2.36 -5.36
N LEU A 155 6.72 3.00 -4.34
CA LEU A 155 6.43 2.33 -3.08
C LEU A 155 5.02 2.64 -2.62
N THR A 156 4.16 1.62 -2.66
CA THR A 156 2.72 1.73 -2.39
C THR A 156 2.38 1.36 -0.95
N THR A 157 3.10 1.91 0.02
CA THR A 157 2.89 1.58 1.45
C THR A 157 1.57 2.11 2.00
N GLY A 158 1.07 3.21 1.45
CA GLY A 158 -0.26 3.72 1.76
C GLY A 158 -0.75 4.72 0.72
N TYR A 159 -2.06 4.71 0.47
CA TYR A 159 -2.72 5.68 -0.41
C TYR A 159 -4.19 5.87 -0.02
N VAL A 160 -4.74 7.04 -0.32
CA VAL A 160 -6.19 7.30 -0.32
C VAL A 160 -6.64 7.47 -1.75
N ILE A 161 -7.72 6.81 -2.15
CA ILE A 161 -8.18 6.82 -3.54
C ILE A 161 -9.65 7.22 -3.61
N ARG A 162 -10.02 8.03 -4.61
CA ARG A 162 -11.43 8.32 -4.88
C ARG A 162 -12.15 7.08 -5.35
N THR A 163 -13.35 6.84 -4.85
CA THR A 163 -14.19 5.70 -5.22
C THR A 163 -14.46 5.67 -6.72
N CYS A 164 -14.79 6.81 -7.32
CA CYS A 164 -15.03 6.91 -8.77
C CYS A 164 -13.77 6.62 -9.61
N TYR A 165 -12.59 7.00 -9.13
CA TYR A 165 -11.35 6.69 -9.83
C TYR A 165 -10.97 5.22 -9.66
N ALA A 166 -11.11 4.67 -8.45
CA ALA A 166 -10.91 3.25 -8.19
C ALA A 166 -11.77 2.38 -9.15
N GLU A 167 -13.03 2.74 -9.36
CA GLU A 167 -13.91 2.06 -10.32
C GLU A 167 -13.43 2.12 -11.77
N ASP A 168 -12.96 3.29 -12.23
CA ASP A 168 -12.42 3.48 -13.58
C ASP A 168 -11.19 2.59 -13.83
N ILE A 169 -10.35 2.40 -12.80
CA ILE A 169 -9.10 1.67 -12.95
C ILE A 169 -9.24 0.16 -12.80
N LEU A 170 -10.22 -0.33 -12.04
CA LEU A 170 -10.35 -1.76 -11.71
C LEU A 170 -10.30 -2.70 -12.93
N PRO A 171 -11.03 -2.45 -14.03
CA PRO A 171 -10.97 -3.31 -15.22
C PRO A 171 -9.58 -3.34 -15.88
N ARG A 172 -8.87 -2.20 -15.87
CA ARG A 172 -7.54 -2.07 -16.48
C ARG A 172 -6.46 -2.69 -15.59
N LEU A 173 -6.56 -2.51 -14.28
CA LEU A 173 -5.67 -3.14 -13.31
C LEU A 173 -5.82 -4.68 -13.31
N ALA A 174 -7.04 -5.19 -13.50
CA ALA A 174 -7.30 -6.63 -13.60
C ALA A 174 -6.62 -7.29 -14.80
N GLN A 175 -6.29 -6.52 -15.84
CA GLN A 175 -5.59 -6.98 -17.05
C GLN A 175 -4.09 -6.67 -17.01
N ALA A 176 -3.61 -5.99 -15.97
CA ALA A 176 -2.20 -5.62 -15.87
C ALA A 176 -1.32 -6.85 -15.67
N SER A 177 -0.15 -6.85 -16.31
CA SER A 177 0.86 -7.91 -16.23
C SER A 177 2.17 -7.45 -15.56
N CYS A 178 2.15 -6.27 -14.94
CA CYS A 178 3.26 -5.67 -14.18
C CYS A 178 2.93 -5.61 -12.67
N GLU A 179 3.87 -5.12 -11.86
CA GLU A 179 3.67 -4.85 -10.44
C GLU A 179 2.64 -3.72 -10.20
N LEU A 180 1.99 -3.70 -9.03
CA LEU A 180 0.99 -2.69 -8.68
C LEU A 180 1.58 -1.27 -8.67
N ASP A 181 2.75 -1.10 -8.06
CA ASP A 181 3.47 0.18 -7.99
C ASP A 181 3.86 0.66 -9.40
N VAL A 182 4.32 -0.24 -10.26
CA VAL A 182 4.63 0.05 -11.67
C VAL A 182 3.39 0.50 -12.42
N TRP A 183 2.27 -0.19 -12.22
CA TRP A 183 1.00 0.15 -12.86
C TRP A 183 0.51 1.54 -12.41
N LEU A 184 0.53 1.82 -11.10
CA LEU A 184 0.14 3.11 -10.55
C LEU A 184 1.08 4.24 -10.99
N GLU A 185 2.39 3.98 -11.12
CA GLU A 185 3.33 4.96 -11.68
C GLU A 185 2.97 5.33 -13.13
N ARG A 186 2.54 4.36 -13.94
CA ARG A 186 2.07 4.61 -15.32
C ARG A 186 0.79 5.46 -15.32
N GLU A 187 -0.10 5.26 -14.35
CA GLU A 187 -1.28 6.13 -14.17
C GLU A 187 -0.91 7.56 -13.78
N MET A 188 0.08 7.76 -12.90
CA MET A 188 0.57 9.11 -12.56
C MET A 188 1.03 9.88 -13.80
N LYS A 189 1.63 9.18 -14.76
CA LYS A 189 2.14 9.75 -16.02
C LYS A 189 1.06 10.01 -17.07
N SER A 190 -0.16 9.48 -16.91
CA SER A 190 -1.26 9.64 -17.89
C SER A 190 -2.05 10.94 -17.73
N GLY A 191 -1.64 11.82 -16.79
CA GLY A 191 -2.29 13.11 -16.53
C GLY A 191 -3.34 13.08 -15.43
N ARG A 192 -3.51 11.94 -14.74
CA ARG A 192 -4.34 11.82 -13.53
C ARG A 192 -3.82 12.71 -12.40
N LYS A 193 -4.69 13.03 -11.45
CA LYS A 193 -4.42 13.99 -10.37
C LYS A 193 -3.93 13.27 -9.12
N PHE A 194 -2.72 12.73 -9.20
CA PHE A 194 -2.04 12.18 -8.04
C PHE A 194 -1.36 13.31 -7.28
N TYR A 195 -1.52 13.32 -5.96
CA TYR A 195 -0.82 14.20 -5.04
C TYR A 195 -0.10 13.35 -4.01
N SER A 196 0.90 13.89 -3.33
CA SER A 196 1.59 13.15 -2.29
C SER A 196 1.96 13.98 -1.07
N ASP A 197 2.00 13.29 0.06
CA ASP A 197 2.60 13.80 1.28
C ASP A 197 3.17 12.65 2.11
N GLN A 198 4.23 12.90 2.89
CA GLN A 198 4.88 11.89 3.72
C GLN A 198 4.07 11.64 5.00
N ILE A 199 3.02 10.81 4.91
CA ILE A 199 2.10 10.47 6.01
C ILE A 199 2.46 9.13 6.65
N VAL A 200 2.89 8.16 5.84
CA VAL A 200 3.40 6.86 6.29
C VAL A 200 4.71 6.56 5.58
N TYR A 201 5.59 5.81 6.21
CA TYR A 201 6.78 5.24 5.58
C TYR A 201 6.78 3.72 5.76
N GLN A 202 7.43 3.02 4.84
CA GLN A 202 7.69 1.60 5.02
C GLN A 202 8.70 1.35 6.14
N GLU A 203 8.34 0.48 7.09
CA GLU A 203 9.30 -0.03 8.08
C GLU A 203 10.47 -0.72 7.36
N THR A 204 11.67 -0.13 7.41
CA THR A 204 12.84 -0.66 6.70
C THR A 204 13.17 -2.07 7.17
N GLY A 205 13.27 -3.01 6.22
CA GLY A 205 13.89 -4.32 6.45
C GLY A 205 12.93 -5.51 6.56
N VAL A 206 11.62 -5.35 6.38
CA VAL A 206 10.69 -6.50 6.36
C VAL A 206 9.50 -6.19 5.46
N SER A 207 9.59 -6.56 4.19
CA SER A 207 8.38 -6.94 3.44
C SER A 207 8.41 -8.45 3.29
N GLU A 208 7.45 -9.14 3.90
CA GLU A 208 7.31 -10.59 3.77
C GLU A 208 7.01 -10.97 2.31
N ILE A 209 6.45 -10.03 1.56
CA ILE A 209 6.17 -10.18 0.14
C ILE A 209 7.43 -9.90 -0.72
N ASN A 210 8.39 -9.10 -0.23
CA ASN A 210 9.67 -8.84 -0.92
C ASN A 210 10.86 -9.67 -0.41
N GLY A 211 10.67 -10.53 0.60
CA GLY A 211 11.54 -11.68 0.83
C GLY A 211 12.85 -11.41 1.58
N SER A 212 12.91 -10.48 2.52
CA SER A 212 13.95 -10.56 3.55
C SER A 212 13.37 -10.37 4.94
N MET A 213 12.97 -11.48 5.55
CA MET A 213 12.81 -11.54 6.99
C MET A 213 14.21 -11.77 7.57
N ARG A 214 15.00 -10.71 7.80
CA ARG A 214 16.15 -10.83 8.70
C ARG A 214 15.58 -10.95 10.11
N TRP A 215 15.51 -12.19 10.59
CA TRP A 215 15.19 -12.53 11.97
C TRP A 215 16.18 -11.80 12.91
N SER A 216 15.80 -10.63 13.43
CA SER A 216 16.51 -9.97 14.51
C SER A 216 16.06 -10.58 15.83
N GLY A 217 16.56 -11.79 16.12
CA GLY A 217 16.05 -12.60 17.23
C GLY A 217 17.06 -13.51 17.90
N ARG A 218 18.18 -12.94 18.41
CA ARG A 218 18.68 -13.17 19.79
C ARG A 218 20.08 -12.56 19.96
N ALA A 219 20.11 -11.35 20.51
CA ALA A 219 21.13 -10.99 21.46
C ALA A 219 20.82 -11.67 22.82
N ASN A 220 21.87 -12.01 23.57
CA ASN A 220 21.91 -12.58 24.92
C ASN A 220 21.64 -14.08 25.09
N SER A 221 22.72 -14.84 25.14
CA SER A 221 23.14 -15.40 26.43
C SER A 221 24.67 -15.41 26.54
N ARG A 222 25.17 -14.57 27.44
CA ARG A 222 26.46 -14.81 28.10
C ARG A 222 26.37 -16.18 28.78
N SER A 223 27.26 -17.11 28.42
CA SER A 223 27.67 -18.16 29.34
C SER A 223 29.17 -18.03 29.56
N SER A 224 29.50 -17.32 30.63
CA SER A 224 30.72 -17.58 31.39
C SER A 224 30.65 -19.01 31.92
N PHE A 225 31.55 -19.89 31.51
CA PHE A 225 31.97 -20.99 32.38
C PHE A 225 33.48 -21.23 32.23
N ARG A 226 34.16 -21.05 33.36
CA ARG A 226 35.55 -21.39 33.65
C ARG A 226 35.65 -22.89 33.98
N GLY A 227 36.85 -23.43 33.79
CA GLY A 227 37.35 -24.68 34.41
C GLY A 227 37.06 -25.91 33.56
N SER A 228 38.03 -26.76 33.21
CA SER A 228 39.30 -27.09 33.89
C SER A 228 40.38 -27.45 32.86
#